data_AF-A0A2E6S5K4-F1
#
_entry.id   AF-A0A2E6S5K4-F1
#
_cell.length_a   1.000
_cell.length_b   1.000
_cell.length_c   1.000
_cell.angle_alpha   90.00
_cell.angle_beta   90.00
_cell.angle_gamma   90.00
#
_symmetry.space_group_name_H-M   'P 1'
#
loop_
_entity.id
_entity.type
_entity.pdbx_description
1 polymer ?
#
loop_
_entity_poly.entity_id
_entity_poly.type
_entity_poly.pdbx_seq_one_letter_code
_entity_poly.pdbx_strand_id
1 'polypeptide(L)'
;MKMLASVMALGFVLCTPLAEAYDIRLKVKNSTLGSKRKGDTRTSQRRLVIEIDNRDREAYEGVRMEWIVIGRDIRNRKLSIVSSGSKLVDLPAQDEIEVTSSPYSFSKKEGEVKEIRENRFRPDRPQFDVEPDSGTRYAGYILVLKHGDEVLAEAATTGMKKRVAPLLPASKGKK
;
A
#
# COMPACT_ATOMS: atom_id res chain seq x y z
N MET A 1 56.01 54.27 12.01
CA MET A 1 55.89 52.92 11.40
C MET A 1 54.55 52.35 11.84
N LYS A 2 53.59 52.22 10.91
CA LYS A 2 52.99 50.96 10.41
C LYS A 2 52.42 50.09 11.57
N MET A 3 51.16 49.67 11.62
CA MET A 3 50.15 49.44 10.59
C MET A 3 48.79 49.20 11.27
N LEU A 4 47.71 49.61 10.61
CA LEU A 4 46.34 49.11 10.80
C LEU A 4 46.28 47.59 10.64
N ALA A 5 45.37 46.95 11.36
CA ALA A 5 44.69 45.74 10.87
C ALA A 5 43.26 45.65 11.45
N SER A 6 42.31 46.20 10.68
CA SER A 6 40.93 45.71 10.66
C SER A 6 40.94 44.25 10.22
N VAL A 7 40.22 43.37 10.91
CA VAL A 7 39.74 42.13 10.32
C VAL A 7 38.23 42.06 10.55
N MET A 8 37.53 42.20 9.42
CA MET A 8 36.09 41.99 9.30
C MET A 8 35.73 40.57 9.72
N ALA A 9 34.77 40.43 10.63
CA ALA A 9 34.05 39.18 10.82
C ALA A 9 33.05 39.05 9.65
N LEU A 10 33.48 38.38 8.58
CA LEU A 10 32.62 38.06 7.45
C LEU A 10 31.69 36.91 7.87
N GLY A 11 30.39 37.20 7.97
CA GLY A 11 29.36 36.22 8.24
C GLY A 11 29.24 35.21 7.11
N PHE A 12 29.46 33.94 7.42
CA PHE A 12 28.94 32.82 6.63
C PHE A 12 27.65 32.36 7.30
N VAL A 13 26.54 33.01 6.94
CA VAL A 13 25.22 32.42 7.16
C VAL A 13 25.11 31.29 6.14
N LEU A 14 25.38 30.06 6.60
CA LEU A 14 25.02 28.85 5.89
C LEU A 14 23.49 28.85 5.75
N CYS A 15 22.99 29.39 4.65
CA CYS A 15 21.64 29.10 4.17
C CYS A 15 21.59 27.60 3.89
N THR A 16 21.19 26.82 4.89
CA THR A 16 20.68 25.48 4.65
C THR A 16 19.47 25.64 3.72
N PRO A 17 19.42 25.00 2.54
CA PRO A 17 18.18 24.95 1.79
C PRO A 17 17.14 24.34 2.72
N LEU A 18 16.06 25.09 2.97
CA LEU A 18 14.85 24.50 3.53
C LEU A 18 14.51 23.33 2.62
N ALA A 19 14.43 22.12 3.19
CA ALA A 19 13.89 20.98 2.48
C ALA A 19 12.47 21.36 2.05
N GLU A 20 12.31 21.80 0.80
CA GLU A 20 11.01 22.02 0.20
C GLU A 20 10.33 20.66 0.19
N ALA A 21 9.33 20.51 1.05
CA ALA A 21 8.48 19.34 1.01
C ALA A 21 7.66 19.43 -0.29
N TYR A 22 7.77 18.41 -1.15
CA TYR A 22 6.94 18.28 -2.34
C TYR A 22 5.44 18.38 -1.97
N ASP A 23 4.68 19.27 -2.60
CA ASP A 23 3.21 19.36 -2.42
C ASP A 23 2.51 18.45 -3.44
N ILE A 24 2.79 17.15 -3.34
CA ILE A 24 2.13 16.11 -4.14
C ILE A 24 1.15 15.35 -3.24
N ARG A 25 -0.12 15.34 -3.65
CA ARG A 25 -1.19 14.68 -2.91
C ARG A 25 -1.63 13.40 -3.61
N LEU A 26 -1.89 12.39 -2.78
CA LEU A 26 -2.31 11.07 -3.23
C LEU A 26 -3.66 10.72 -2.66
N LYS A 27 -4.59 10.34 -3.54
CA LYS A 27 -5.87 9.77 -3.15
C LYS A 27 -6.07 8.43 -3.82
N VAL A 28 -6.09 7.38 -3.00
CA VAL A 28 -6.13 6.00 -3.47
C VAL A 28 -7.47 5.38 -3.13
N LYS A 29 -8.16 4.88 -4.15
CA LYS A 29 -9.43 4.15 -4.04
C LYS A 29 -9.21 2.70 -4.44
N ASN A 30 -9.82 1.78 -3.70
CA ASN A 30 -9.85 0.36 -4.06
C ASN A 30 -11.16 0.05 -4.80
N SER A 31 -11.11 0.06 -6.13
CA SER A 31 -12.25 -0.18 -7.01
C SER A 31 -12.49 -1.67 -7.24
N THR A 32 -13.76 -2.07 -7.32
CA THR A 32 -14.16 -3.46 -7.61
C THR A 32 -14.42 -3.59 -9.11
N LEU A 33 -13.70 -4.50 -9.77
CA LEU A 33 -13.87 -4.77 -11.20
C LEU A 33 -14.95 -5.82 -11.47
N GLY A 34 -15.24 -6.68 -10.49
CA GLY A 34 -16.29 -7.68 -10.59
C GLY A 34 -16.15 -8.76 -9.53
N SER A 35 -17.18 -9.62 -9.44
CA SER A 35 -17.10 -10.82 -8.62
C SER A 35 -17.78 -12.00 -9.28
N LYS A 36 -17.25 -13.20 -9.05
CA LYS A 36 -17.81 -14.47 -9.55
C LYS A 36 -17.97 -15.42 -8.36
N ARG A 37 -19.05 -16.21 -8.37
CA ARG A 37 -19.29 -17.28 -7.38
C ARG A 37 -19.24 -18.62 -8.11
N LYS A 38 -18.53 -19.60 -7.54
CA LYS A 38 -18.50 -21.00 -7.99
C LYS A 38 -18.64 -21.88 -6.75
N GLY A 39 -19.79 -22.52 -6.59
CA GLY A 39 -20.16 -23.20 -5.35
C GLY A 39 -20.11 -22.25 -4.15
N ASP A 40 -19.40 -22.65 -3.10
CA ASP A 40 -19.22 -21.86 -1.87
C ASP A 40 -18.07 -20.86 -1.96
N THR A 41 -17.36 -20.81 -3.09
CA THR A 41 -16.24 -19.90 -3.30
C THR A 41 -16.68 -18.65 -4.06
N ARG A 42 -16.52 -17.48 -3.44
CA ARG A 42 -16.63 -16.17 -4.07
C ARG A 42 -15.24 -15.61 -4.39
N THR A 43 -15.01 -15.27 -5.64
CA THR A 43 -13.82 -14.55 -6.09
C THR A 43 -14.19 -13.12 -6.44
N SER A 44 -13.44 -12.15 -5.94
CA SER A 44 -13.60 -10.72 -6.26
C SER A 44 -12.32 -10.19 -6.89
N GLN A 45 -12.46 -9.50 -8.02
CA GLN A 45 -11.38 -8.82 -8.73
C GLN A 45 -11.47 -7.32 -8.46
N ARG A 46 -10.33 -6.70 -8.18
CA ARG A 46 -10.22 -5.32 -7.71
C ARG A 46 -9.01 -4.64 -8.35
N ARG A 47 -8.92 -3.32 -8.19
CA ARG A 47 -7.81 -2.50 -8.69
C ARG A 47 -7.67 -1.25 -7.82
N LEU A 48 -6.45 -0.77 -7.63
CA LEU A 48 -6.23 0.57 -7.09
C LEU A 48 -6.42 1.60 -8.20
N VAL A 49 -7.24 2.61 -7.93
CA VAL A 49 -7.37 3.85 -8.72
C VAL A 49 -6.70 4.93 -7.90
N ILE A 50 -5.70 5.60 -8.48
CA ILE A 50 -4.81 6.52 -7.80
C ILE A 50 -4.92 7.87 -8.49
N GLU A 51 -5.51 8.82 -7.78
CA GLU A 51 -5.53 10.24 -8.14
C GLU A 51 -4.25 10.86 -7.57
N ILE A 52 -3.43 11.43 -8.44
CA ILE A 52 -2.17 12.11 -8.11
C ILE A 52 -2.35 13.58 -8.48
N ASP A 53 -2.31 14.46 -7.49
CA ASP A 53 -2.46 15.92 -7.62
C ASP A 53 -1.10 16.55 -7.31
N ASN A 54 -0.39 16.98 -8.36
CA ASN A 54 0.90 17.66 -8.23
C ASN A 54 0.65 19.17 -8.15
N ARG A 55 0.84 19.76 -6.96
CA ARG A 55 0.64 21.20 -6.74
C ARG A 55 1.92 22.00 -6.81
N ASP A 56 3.05 21.33 -7.01
CA ASP A 56 4.31 22.00 -7.24
C ASP A 56 4.27 22.78 -8.55
N ARG A 57 5.17 23.76 -8.65
CA ARG A 57 5.39 24.51 -9.89
C ARG A 57 6.17 23.69 -10.91
N GLU A 58 6.82 22.62 -10.47
CA GLU A 58 7.67 21.77 -11.27
C GLU A 58 6.93 20.52 -11.73
N ALA A 59 7.28 20.05 -12.93
CA ALA A 59 6.84 18.77 -13.45
C ALA A 59 7.92 17.72 -13.16
N TYR A 60 7.50 16.49 -12.92
CA TYR A 60 8.41 15.37 -12.67
C TYR A 60 8.22 14.30 -13.75
N GLU A 61 9.23 14.12 -14.59
CA GLU A 61 9.23 13.08 -15.61
C GLU A 61 9.81 11.77 -15.05
N GLY A 62 9.29 10.63 -15.49
CA GLY A 62 9.83 9.32 -15.12
C GLY A 62 9.68 8.97 -13.63
N VAL A 63 8.68 9.51 -12.95
CA VAL A 63 8.38 9.16 -11.55
C VAL A 63 7.99 7.68 -11.47
N ARG A 64 8.68 6.93 -10.61
CA ARG A 64 8.36 5.53 -10.33
C ARG A 64 7.28 5.47 -9.26
N MET A 65 6.09 5.06 -9.67
CA MET A 65 5.02 4.66 -8.77
C MET A 65 5.17 3.18 -8.41
N GLU A 66 5.41 2.88 -7.13
CA GLU A 66 5.44 1.52 -6.58
C GLU A 66 4.20 1.28 -5.72
N TRP A 67 3.55 0.13 -5.87
CA TRP A 67 2.42 -0.24 -5.04
C TRP A 67 2.52 -1.67 -4.52
N ILE A 68 1.92 -1.88 -3.36
CA ILE A 68 1.77 -3.16 -2.70
C ILE A 68 0.33 -3.26 -2.19
N VAL A 69 -0.30 -4.37 -2.49
CA VAL A 69 -1.65 -4.73 -2.04
C VAL A 69 -1.53 -5.83 -1.00
N ILE A 70 -2.11 -5.58 0.16
CA ILE A 70 -2.04 -6.47 1.31
C ILE A 70 -3.36 -7.23 1.42
N GLY A 71 -3.25 -8.55 1.51
CA GLY A 71 -4.33 -9.45 1.88
C GLY A 71 -4.27 -9.84 3.35
N ARG A 72 -5.41 -10.26 3.88
CA ARG A 72 -5.53 -10.92 5.18
C ARG A 72 -6.16 -12.29 4.98
N ASP A 73 -5.48 -13.32 5.46
CA ASP A 73 -6.02 -14.67 5.55
C ASP A 73 -7.24 -14.69 6.48
N ILE A 74 -8.30 -15.36 6.06
CA ILE A 74 -9.57 -15.37 6.80
C ILE A 74 -9.48 -16.27 8.05
N ARG A 75 -8.75 -17.38 7.99
CA ARG A 75 -8.63 -18.36 9.08
C ARG A 75 -7.71 -17.87 10.18
N ASN A 76 -6.46 -17.57 9.83
CA ASN A 76 -5.41 -17.27 10.82
C ASN A 76 -5.12 -15.78 10.97
N ARG A 77 -5.83 -14.92 10.23
CA ARG A 77 -5.72 -13.46 10.30
C ARG A 77 -4.35 -12.89 9.91
N LYS A 78 -3.45 -13.71 9.37
CA LYS A 78 -2.10 -13.31 8.93
C LYS A 78 -2.19 -12.39 7.71
N LEU A 79 -1.29 -11.40 7.66
CA LEU A 79 -1.15 -10.52 6.50
C LEU A 79 -0.18 -11.13 5.49
N SER A 80 -0.44 -10.89 4.20
CA SER A 80 0.43 -11.29 3.10
C SER A 80 0.38 -10.25 1.98
N ILE A 81 1.44 -10.19 1.18
CA ILE A 81 1.46 -9.40 -0.06
C ILE A 81 0.73 -10.23 -1.12
N VAL A 82 -0.37 -9.70 -1.66
CA VAL A 82 -1.20 -10.37 -2.68
C VAL A 82 -0.90 -9.86 -4.08
N SER A 83 -0.50 -8.61 -4.20
CA SER A 83 0.00 -8.05 -5.45
C SER A 83 1.02 -6.96 -5.14
N SER A 84 2.03 -6.85 -5.98
CA SER A 84 2.95 -5.72 -6.00
C SER A 84 3.25 -5.36 -7.45
N GLY A 85 3.65 -4.11 -7.68
CA GLY A 85 4.06 -3.67 -9.01
C GLY A 85 4.66 -2.29 -8.97
N SER A 86 5.18 -1.88 -10.12
CA SER A 86 5.70 -0.55 -10.35
C SER A 86 5.31 -0.06 -11.74
N LYS A 87 5.17 1.25 -11.89
CA LYS A 87 4.90 1.91 -13.18
C LYS A 87 5.63 3.24 -13.22
N LEU A 88 6.15 3.61 -14.38
CA LEU A 88 6.63 4.97 -14.63
C LEU A 88 5.45 5.87 -15.00
N VAL A 89 5.42 7.05 -14.41
CA VAL A 89 4.38 8.06 -14.63
C VAL A 89 5.06 9.43 -14.69
N ASP A 90 4.56 10.28 -15.58
CA ASP A 90 4.98 11.67 -15.65
C ASP A 90 3.95 12.50 -14.88
N LEU A 91 4.42 13.36 -13.97
CA LEU A 91 3.60 14.23 -13.15
C LEU A 91 3.67 15.65 -13.72
N PRO A 92 2.67 16.11 -14.49
CA PRO A 92 2.59 17.50 -14.92
C PRO A 92 2.54 18.45 -13.72
N ALA A 93 3.08 19.66 -13.89
CA ALA A 93 3.01 20.71 -12.87
C ALA A 93 1.57 21.23 -12.73
N GLN A 94 1.11 21.47 -11.50
CA GLN A 94 -0.21 22.05 -11.20
C GLN A 94 -1.39 21.31 -11.83
N ASP A 95 -1.32 19.98 -11.92
CA ASP A 95 -2.33 19.18 -12.61
C ASP A 95 -2.57 17.84 -11.89
N GLU A 96 -3.74 17.25 -12.19
CA GLU A 96 -4.20 16.00 -11.60
C GLU A 96 -4.21 14.89 -12.67
N ILE A 97 -3.61 13.76 -12.33
CA ILE A 97 -3.65 12.57 -13.18
C ILE A 97 -4.28 11.39 -12.45
N GLU A 98 -4.97 10.54 -13.20
CA GLU A 98 -5.44 9.25 -12.72
C GLU A 98 -4.56 8.13 -13.27
N VAL A 99 -4.03 7.31 -12.35
CA VAL A 99 -3.26 6.12 -12.68
C VAL A 99 -3.91 4.92 -12.02
N THR A 100 -3.91 3.78 -12.70
CA THR A 100 -4.47 2.54 -12.14
C THR A 100 -3.41 1.44 -12.01
N SER A 101 -3.52 0.64 -10.94
CA SER A 101 -2.66 -0.53 -10.74
C SER A 101 -3.02 -1.68 -11.68
N SER A 102 -2.20 -2.71 -11.74
CA SER A 102 -2.67 -4.00 -12.28
C SER A 102 -3.83 -4.54 -11.44
N PRO A 103 -4.81 -5.26 -12.05
CA PRO A 103 -5.85 -5.95 -11.30
C PRO A 103 -5.29 -6.99 -10.34
N TYR A 104 -5.99 -7.21 -9.23
CA TYR A 104 -5.71 -8.25 -8.25
C TYR A 104 -7.00 -8.90 -7.76
N SER A 105 -6.87 -10.12 -7.22
CA SER A 105 -8.03 -10.95 -6.88
C SER A 105 -7.96 -11.49 -5.46
N PHE A 106 -9.13 -11.65 -4.86
CA PHE A 106 -9.33 -12.26 -3.55
C PHE A 106 -10.37 -13.37 -3.66
N SER A 107 -10.11 -14.52 -3.04
CA SER A 107 -11.05 -15.64 -2.95
C SER A 107 -11.49 -15.85 -1.50
N LYS A 108 -12.78 -16.06 -1.29
CA LYS A 108 -13.39 -16.45 -0.02
C LYS A 108 -14.20 -17.73 -0.24
N LYS A 109 -13.93 -18.79 0.52
CA LYS A 109 -14.83 -19.95 0.64
C LYS A 109 -15.69 -19.78 1.89
N GLU A 110 -17.01 -19.88 1.73
CA GLU A 110 -17.96 -19.97 2.84
C GLU A 110 -17.81 -21.34 3.54
N GLY A 111 -17.83 -21.32 4.86
CA GLY A 111 -17.84 -22.52 5.68
C GLY A 111 -19.11 -23.34 5.52
N GLU A 112 -19.02 -24.64 5.77
CA GLU A 112 -20.14 -25.56 5.73
C GLU A 112 -20.49 -26.01 7.15
N VAL A 113 -21.78 -26.13 7.44
CA VAL A 113 -22.28 -26.73 8.69
C VAL A 113 -23.03 -28.00 8.33
N LYS A 114 -22.57 -29.14 8.84
CA LYS A 114 -23.17 -30.45 8.60
C LYS A 114 -23.66 -31.03 9.92
N GLU A 115 -24.92 -31.46 9.96
CA GLU A 115 -25.44 -32.20 11.10
C GLU A 115 -24.91 -33.64 11.09
N ILE A 116 -24.30 -34.05 12.20
CA ILE A 116 -23.85 -35.42 12.43
C ILE A 116 -25.08 -36.21 12.85
N ARG A 117 -25.63 -36.98 11.90
CA ARG A 117 -26.88 -37.74 12.05
C ARG A 117 -26.88 -38.74 13.22
N GLU A 118 -25.71 -39.26 13.60
CA GLU A 118 -25.55 -40.17 14.74
C GLU A 118 -24.46 -39.65 15.67
N ASN A 119 -24.88 -38.91 16.69
CA ASN A 119 -23.98 -38.50 17.77
C ASN A 119 -23.64 -39.71 18.64
N ARG A 120 -22.51 -40.36 18.35
CA ARG A 120 -22.03 -41.55 19.08
C ARG A 120 -21.71 -41.29 20.55
N PHE A 121 -21.49 -40.02 20.95
CA PHE A 121 -21.13 -39.65 22.31
C PHE A 121 -22.33 -39.20 23.15
N ARG A 122 -23.37 -38.63 22.51
CA ARG A 122 -24.63 -38.19 23.12
C ARG A 122 -25.79 -38.32 22.14
N PRO A 123 -26.40 -39.51 22.00
CA PRO A 123 -27.47 -39.77 21.04
C PRO A 123 -28.71 -38.90 21.23
N ASP A 124 -28.89 -38.32 22.41
CA ASP A 124 -29.96 -37.40 22.79
C ASP A 124 -29.78 -35.98 22.25
N ARG A 125 -28.61 -35.63 21.69
CA ARG A 125 -28.30 -34.28 21.24
C ARG A 125 -27.79 -34.24 19.80
N PRO A 126 -28.30 -33.30 18.98
CA PRO A 126 -27.71 -33.05 17.67
C PRO A 126 -26.26 -32.57 17.84
N GLN A 127 -25.35 -33.11 17.04
CA GLN A 127 -23.98 -32.65 16.94
C GLN A 127 -23.75 -32.09 15.54
N PHE A 128 -23.00 -31.00 15.44
CA PHE A 128 -22.71 -30.34 14.17
C PHE A 128 -21.20 -30.36 13.91
N ASP A 129 -20.82 -30.67 12.69
CA ASP A 129 -19.49 -30.44 12.15
C ASP A 129 -19.48 -29.10 11.42
N VAL A 130 -18.50 -28.25 11.75
CA VAL A 130 -18.43 -26.86 11.26
C VAL A 130 -17.08 -26.63 10.58
N GLU A 131 -17.09 -26.53 9.27
CA GLU A 131 -15.95 -26.05 8.50
C GLU A 131 -15.93 -24.51 8.54
N PRO A 132 -14.88 -23.85 9.04
CA PRO A 132 -14.82 -22.39 9.06
C PRO A 132 -14.50 -21.81 7.68
N ASP A 133 -14.95 -20.56 7.46
CA ASP A 133 -14.60 -19.73 6.29
C ASP A 133 -13.08 -19.76 6.00
N SER A 134 -12.72 -19.68 4.72
CA SER A 134 -11.31 -19.69 4.30
C SER A 134 -11.03 -18.79 3.11
N GLY A 135 -9.75 -18.61 2.79
CA GLY A 135 -9.29 -17.76 1.71
C GLY A 135 -8.69 -16.45 2.19
N THR A 136 -8.67 -15.45 1.32
CA THR A 136 -7.99 -14.17 1.54
C THR A 136 -8.94 -13.03 1.21
N ARG A 137 -8.91 -11.97 2.02
CA ARG A 137 -9.64 -10.72 1.76
C ARG A 137 -8.69 -9.53 1.72
N TYR A 138 -9.16 -8.44 1.10
CA TYR A 138 -8.43 -7.17 1.09
C TYR A 138 -8.19 -6.64 2.50
N ALA A 139 -6.97 -6.21 2.80
CA ALA A 139 -6.59 -5.63 4.08
C ALA A 139 -6.10 -4.19 3.97
N GLY A 140 -5.53 -3.80 2.83
CA GLY A 140 -5.06 -2.45 2.58
C GLY A 140 -4.02 -2.38 1.48
N TYR A 141 -3.36 -1.24 1.37
CA TYR A 141 -2.34 -0.95 0.38
C TYR A 141 -1.19 -0.12 0.98
N ILE A 142 -0.07 -0.09 0.26
CA ILE A 142 1.01 0.87 0.38
C ILE A 142 1.34 1.34 -1.05
N LEU A 143 1.54 2.64 -1.22
CA LEU A 143 1.93 3.27 -2.47
C LEU A 143 3.01 4.31 -2.20
N VAL A 144 4.02 4.34 -3.05
CA VAL A 144 5.14 5.28 -2.95
C VAL A 144 5.45 5.81 -4.35
N LEU A 145 5.55 7.13 -4.47
CA LEU A 145 6.07 7.82 -5.65
C LEU A 145 7.53 8.16 -5.40
N LYS A 146 8.40 7.80 -6.34
CA LYS A 146 9.85 8.08 -6.28
C LYS A 146 10.34 8.73 -7.54
N HIS A 147 11.21 9.72 -7.41
CA HIS A 147 11.97 10.29 -8.51
C HIS A 147 13.45 10.10 -8.20
N GLY A 148 14.12 9.22 -8.95
CA GLY A 148 15.44 8.72 -8.56
C GLY A 148 15.40 8.00 -7.19
N ASP A 149 16.20 8.48 -6.25
CA ASP A 149 16.25 7.98 -4.87
C ASP A 149 15.33 8.76 -3.90
N GLU A 150 14.69 9.84 -4.37
CA GLU A 150 13.84 10.72 -3.56
C GLU A 150 12.40 10.21 -3.53
N VAL A 151 11.79 10.22 -2.34
CA VAL A 151 10.36 9.91 -2.18
C VAL A 151 9.57 11.20 -2.28
N LEU A 152 8.78 11.33 -3.34
CA LEU A 152 7.95 12.50 -3.59
C LEU A 152 6.69 12.49 -2.72
N ALA A 153 6.00 11.35 -2.68
CA ALA A 153 4.78 11.17 -1.92
C ALA A 153 4.54 9.71 -1.56
N GLU A 154 3.81 9.48 -0.47
CA GLU A 154 3.40 8.15 -0.07
C GLU A 154 1.97 8.12 0.46
N ALA A 155 1.27 7.02 0.17
CA ALA A 155 -0.06 6.76 0.69
C ALA A 155 -0.13 5.32 1.16
N ALA A 156 -0.68 5.10 2.36
CA ALA A 156 -0.87 3.76 2.87
C ALA A 156 -2.15 3.69 3.70
N THR A 157 -2.75 2.51 3.73
CA THR A 157 -3.79 2.23 4.73
C THR A 157 -3.19 2.40 6.13
N THR A 158 -3.93 3.02 7.05
CA THR A 158 -3.45 3.38 8.39
C THR A 158 -2.78 2.21 9.10
N GLY A 159 -1.56 2.43 9.59
CA GLY A 159 -0.76 1.43 10.30
C GLY A 159 -0.20 0.29 9.44
N MET A 160 -0.52 0.25 8.13
CA MET A 160 -0.13 -0.87 7.28
C MET A 160 1.38 -0.96 7.10
N LYS A 161 2.07 0.16 6.86
CA LYS A 161 3.54 0.21 6.71
C LYS A 161 4.26 -0.49 7.87
N LYS A 162 3.88 -0.22 9.12
CA LYS A 162 4.46 -0.86 10.32
C LYS A 162 4.15 -2.36 10.37
N ARG A 163 2.90 -2.74 10.06
CA ARG A 163 2.41 -4.12 10.17
C ARG A 163 2.98 -5.07 9.12
N VAL A 164 3.35 -4.55 7.95
CA VAL A 164 3.92 -5.36 6.87
C VAL A 164 5.40 -5.10 6.63
N ALA A 165 6.05 -4.24 7.41
CA ALA A 165 7.50 -4.03 7.33
C ALA A 165 8.32 -5.34 7.32
N PRO A 166 7.99 -6.39 8.11
CA PRO A 166 8.69 -7.67 8.04
C PRO A 166 8.49 -8.45 6.72
N LEU A 167 7.49 -8.09 5.93
CA LEU A 167 7.16 -8.70 4.64
C LEU A 167 7.76 -7.92 3.46
N LEU A 168 8.19 -6.68 3.69
CA LEU A 168 8.82 -5.88 2.66
C LEU A 168 10.26 -6.38 2.48
N PRO A 169 10.78 -6.44 1.24
CA PRO A 169 12.19 -6.69 1.03
C PRO A 169 12.96 -5.64 1.81
N ALA A 170 13.91 -6.07 2.65
CA ALA A 170 14.76 -5.16 3.40
C ALA A 170 15.35 -4.16 2.41
N SER A 171 15.03 -2.87 2.58
CA SER A 171 15.79 -1.84 1.89
C SER A 171 17.23 -2.09 2.33
N LYS A 172 18.09 -2.47 1.39
CA LYS A 172 19.53 -2.54 1.64
C LYS A 172 19.95 -1.13 2.02
N GLY A 173 19.95 -0.83 3.31
CA GLY A 173 20.66 0.31 3.85
C GLY A 173 22.11 0.12 3.42
N LYS A 174 22.55 0.94 2.46
CA LYS A 174 23.97 1.16 2.23
C LYS A 174 24.52 1.68 3.56
N LYS A 175 25.34 0.87 4.22
CA LYS A 175 26.38 1.38 5.11
C LYS A 175 27.39 2.16 4.28
#